data_AF-A0A920N913-F1
#
_entry.id   AF-A0A920N913-F1
#
_cell.length_a   1.000
_cell.length_b   1.000
_cell.length_c   1.000
_cell.angle_alpha   90.00
_cell.angle_beta   90.00
_cell.angle_gamma   90.00
#
_symmetry.space_group_name_H-M   'P 1'
#
loop_
_entity.id
_entity.type
_entity.pdbx_description
1 polymer ?
#
loop_
_entity_poly.entity_id
_entity_poly.type
_entity_poly.pdbx_seq_one_letter_code
_entity_poly.pdbx_strand_id
1 'polypeptide(L)'
;MKYLKTIGFNSNQPIGRGFNYPYDIDFSNDGRIFMINRMGGHNSRGVRIQIFTFDENWLEEFATGPGTGQDQFTIPVCLAFDDEDRVYITDEYLNEVKVFDNRGKNFL
;
A
#
# COMPACT_ATOMS: atom_id res chain seq x y z
N MET A 1 -9.45 -13.86 21.87
CA MET A 1 -8.46 -13.06 21.12
C MET A 1 -7.93 -11.99 22.05
N LYS A 2 -6.60 -11.77 22.13
CA LYS A 2 -6.00 -10.74 23.02
C LYS A 2 -5.50 -9.60 22.15
N TYR A 3 -5.87 -8.36 22.48
CA TYR A 3 -5.29 -7.18 21.85
C TYR A 3 -3.77 -7.18 22.07
N LEU A 4 -3.02 -6.92 21.01
CA LEU A 4 -1.56 -6.87 21.05
C LEU A 4 -1.06 -5.42 20.99
N LYS A 5 -1.36 -4.72 19.89
CA LYS A 5 -0.97 -3.33 19.68
C LYS A 5 -1.83 -2.64 18.62
N THR A 6 -1.77 -1.31 18.64
CA THR A 6 -2.15 -0.43 17.53
C THR A 6 -0.88 -0.05 16.80
N ILE A 7 -0.92 0.00 15.47
CA ILE A 7 0.18 0.50 14.64
C ILE A 7 -0.30 1.77 13.94
N GLY A 8 0.53 2.81 14.01
CA GLY A 8 0.40 4.04 13.23
C GLY A 8 -0.67 5.03 13.69
N PHE A 9 -0.86 6.06 12.87
CA PHE A 9 -1.68 7.23 13.15
C PHE A 9 -2.25 7.82 11.86
N ASN A 10 -3.39 8.52 11.95
CA ASN A 10 -3.94 9.25 10.82
C ASN A 10 -3.04 10.44 10.47
N SER A 11 -2.66 10.56 9.21
CA SER A 11 -1.88 11.69 8.70
C SER A 11 -2.70 12.51 7.71
N ASN A 12 -2.59 13.83 7.78
CA ASN A 12 -3.12 14.71 6.73
C ASN A 12 -2.08 14.98 5.63
N GLN A 13 -0.91 14.36 5.70
CA GLN A 13 0.09 14.46 4.65
C GLN A 13 -0.35 13.62 3.44
N PRO A 14 -0.27 14.14 2.21
CA PRO A 14 -0.59 13.35 1.02
C PRO A 14 0.44 12.22 0.79
N ILE A 15 1.69 12.43 1.18
CA ILE A 15 2.83 11.53 0.94
C ILE A 15 3.63 11.44 2.25
N GLY A 16 4.24 10.28 2.50
CA GLY A 16 5.08 10.01 3.67
C GLY A 16 4.37 9.31 4.81
N ARG A 17 5.06 9.27 5.96
CA ARG A 17 4.67 8.50 7.14
C ARG A 17 3.25 8.81 7.62
N GLY A 18 2.52 7.74 7.93
CA GLY A 18 1.17 7.77 8.49
C GLY A 18 0.14 7.23 7.51
N PHE A 19 -1.07 7.00 8.02
CA PHE A 19 -2.08 6.21 7.32
C PHE A 19 -3.30 7.05 6.94
N ASN A 20 -3.68 6.97 5.66
CA ASN A 20 -4.79 7.71 5.09
C ASN A 20 -5.74 6.69 4.44
N TYR A 21 -6.88 6.44 5.08
CA TYR A 21 -7.82 5.40 4.66
C TYR A 21 -7.11 4.04 4.45
N PRO A 22 -6.47 3.48 5.51
CA PRO A 22 -5.90 2.15 5.43
C PRO A 22 -7.00 1.16 5.07
N TYR A 23 -6.75 0.32 4.05
CA TYR A 23 -7.78 -0.55 3.50
C TYR A 23 -7.43 -2.03 3.67
N ASP A 24 -6.29 -2.44 3.11
CA ASP A 24 -5.81 -3.82 3.17
C ASP A 24 -4.31 -3.88 3.47
N ILE A 25 -3.86 -5.00 4.04
CA ILE A 25 -2.46 -5.27 4.38
C ILE A 25 -2.05 -6.71 4.07
N ASP A 26 -0.77 -6.90 3.75
CA ASP A 26 -0.13 -8.22 3.70
C ASP A 26 1.37 -8.10 4.01
N PHE A 27 2.04 -9.24 4.12
CA PHE A 27 3.40 -9.34 4.61
C PHE A 27 4.33 -9.91 3.54
N SER A 28 5.46 -9.25 3.33
CA SER A 28 6.55 -9.85 2.58
C SER A 28 7.25 -10.96 3.38
N ASN A 29 8.02 -11.81 2.71
CA ASN A 29 8.73 -12.92 3.32
C ASN A 29 9.74 -12.51 4.41
N ASP A 30 10.23 -11.26 4.38
CA ASP A 30 11.12 -10.68 5.40
C ASP A 30 10.36 -10.00 6.56
N GLY A 31 9.03 -10.08 6.58
CA GLY A 31 8.18 -9.57 7.66
C GLY A 31 7.89 -8.08 7.60
N ARG A 32 8.21 -7.39 6.49
CA ARG A 32 7.69 -6.03 6.26
C ARG A 32 6.19 -6.10 5.96
N ILE A 33 5.49 -5.05 6.34
CA ILE A 33 4.05 -4.89 6.18
C ILE A 33 3.82 -3.92 5.04
N PHE A 34 3.09 -4.37 4.03
CA PHE A 34 2.62 -3.54 2.92
C PHE A 34 1.17 -3.18 3.21
N MET A 35 0.81 -1.92 2.98
CA MET A 35 -0.53 -1.43 3.29
C MET A 35 -1.03 -0.44 2.25
N ILE A 36 -2.30 -0.60 1.86
CA ILE A 36 -2.99 0.30 0.95
C ILE A 36 -3.52 1.53 1.70
N ASN A 37 -2.98 2.70 1.35
CA ASN A 37 -3.66 3.96 1.59
C ASN A 37 -4.61 4.21 0.41
N ARG A 38 -5.88 3.83 0.54
CA ARG A 38 -6.80 3.80 -0.61
C ARG A 38 -7.25 5.17 -1.08
N MET A 39 -7.41 6.13 -0.17
CA MET A 39 -7.77 7.54 -0.43
C MET A 39 -8.88 7.74 -1.50
N GLY A 40 -10.14 7.86 -1.09
CA GLY A 40 -11.27 8.10 -2.00
C GLY A 40 -11.76 9.54 -2.09
N GLY A 41 -12.57 9.86 -3.10
CA GLY A 41 -13.32 11.11 -3.19
C GLY A 41 -12.46 12.37 -3.41
N HIS A 42 -12.70 13.43 -2.62
CA HIS A 42 -12.06 14.75 -2.80
C HIS A 42 -10.58 14.82 -2.40
N ASN A 43 -10.01 13.77 -1.82
CA ASN A 43 -8.60 13.73 -1.45
C ASN A 43 -7.97 12.41 -1.91
N SER A 44 -7.79 12.28 -3.22
CA SER A 44 -7.14 11.13 -3.85
C SER A 44 -5.60 11.26 -3.91
N ARG A 45 -5.04 12.43 -3.54
CA ARG A 45 -3.60 12.72 -3.68
C ARG A 45 -2.68 11.84 -2.83
N GLY A 46 -3.23 11.11 -1.85
CA GLY A 46 -2.46 10.22 -0.99
C GLY A 46 -2.67 8.73 -1.24
N VAL A 47 -3.26 8.36 -2.38
CA VAL A 47 -3.23 6.97 -2.85
C VAL A 47 -1.78 6.52 -2.90
N ARG A 48 -1.43 5.45 -2.18
CA ARG A 48 -0.07 4.88 -2.16
C ARG A 48 -0.05 3.53 -1.45
N ILE A 49 1.00 2.76 -1.70
CA ILE A 49 1.34 1.58 -0.92
C ILE A 49 2.45 1.96 0.04
N GLN A 50 2.22 1.75 1.34
CA GLN A 50 3.20 2.08 2.38
C GLN A 50 3.83 0.81 2.93
N ILE A 51 5.13 0.85 3.17
CA ILE A 51 5.93 -0.27 3.67
C ILE A 51 6.50 0.12 5.04
N PHE A 52 6.23 -0.69 6.05
CA PHE A 52 6.66 -0.46 7.44
C PHE A 52 6.87 -1.77 8.20
N THR A 53 7.47 -1.71 9.38
CA THR A 53 7.67 -2.90 10.23
C THR A 53 6.63 -3.00 11.33
N PHE A 54 6.51 -4.19 11.94
CA PHE A 54 5.69 -4.39 13.13
C PHE A 54 6.10 -3.47 14.31
N ASP A 55 7.37 -3.08 14.38
CA ASP A 55 7.91 -2.11 15.35
C ASP A 55 7.64 -0.64 14.97
N GLU A 56 6.82 -0.40 13.96
CA GLU A 56 6.34 0.93 13.50
C GLU A 56 7.43 1.81 12.88
N ASN A 57 8.52 1.19 12.44
CA ASN A 57 9.49 1.85 11.58
C ASN A 57 8.88 1.99 10.18
N TRP A 58 8.67 3.23 9.76
CA TRP A 58 8.34 3.53 8.37
C TRP A 58 9.59 3.35 7.52
N LEU A 59 9.47 2.61 6.41
CA LEU A 59 10.60 2.28 5.55
C LEU A 59 10.53 3.08 4.26
N GLU A 60 9.45 2.92 3.51
CA GLU A 60 9.32 3.47 2.16
C GLU A 60 7.84 3.47 1.73
N GLU A 61 7.59 4.03 0.54
CA GLU A 61 6.30 3.97 -0.12
C GLU A 61 6.48 4.04 -1.63
N PHE A 62 5.53 3.46 -2.36
CA PHE A 62 5.51 3.46 -3.82
C PHE A 62 4.09 3.61 -4.35
N ALA A 63 3.99 3.70 -5.67
CA ALA A 63 2.74 3.93 -6.39
C ALA A 63 1.96 5.15 -5.89
N THR A 64 2.68 6.28 -5.72
CA THR A 64 2.14 7.50 -5.12
C THR A 64 1.26 8.29 -6.10
N GLY A 65 0.08 8.67 -5.63
CA GLY A 65 -0.85 9.54 -6.31
C GLY A 65 -1.90 8.77 -7.12
N PRO A 66 -3.05 9.41 -7.35
CA PRO A 66 -4.10 8.85 -8.16
C PRO A 66 -3.68 8.91 -9.62
N GLY A 67 -3.95 7.85 -10.37
CA GLY A 67 -3.71 7.86 -11.81
C GLY A 67 -3.87 6.49 -12.43
N THR A 68 -3.71 6.49 -13.75
CA THR A 68 -3.82 5.29 -14.60
C THR A 68 -2.45 4.85 -15.13
N GLY A 69 -1.37 5.48 -14.68
CA GLY A 69 -0.02 5.13 -15.08
C GLY A 69 0.41 3.77 -14.52
N GLN A 70 1.51 3.25 -15.06
CA GLN A 70 2.08 1.95 -14.69
C GLN A 70 2.40 1.84 -13.19
N ASP A 71 2.87 2.92 -12.57
CA ASP A 71 3.17 2.98 -11.13
C ASP A 71 2.16 3.86 -10.37
N GLN A 72 0.88 3.82 -10.76
CA GLN A 72 -0.18 4.58 -10.10
C GLN A 72 -1.40 3.72 -9.87
N PHE A 73 -2.21 4.09 -8.89
CA PHE A 73 -3.53 3.49 -8.68
C PHE A 73 -4.58 4.59 -8.68
N THR A 74 -5.81 4.27 -9.04
CA THR A 74 -6.96 5.17 -8.86
C THR A 74 -7.78 4.75 -7.64
N ILE A 75 -8.11 3.46 -7.51
CA ILE A 75 -8.85 2.92 -6.35
C ILE A 75 -8.27 1.53 -6.00
N PRO A 76 -7.12 1.45 -5.30
CA PRO A 76 -6.55 0.17 -4.91
C PRO A 76 -7.35 -0.46 -3.76
N VAL A 77 -7.55 -1.79 -3.78
CA VAL A 77 -8.46 -2.46 -2.81
C VAL A 77 -7.91 -3.72 -2.16
N CYS A 78 -6.98 -4.45 -2.79
CA CYS A 78 -6.42 -5.67 -2.22
C CYS A 78 -4.95 -5.77 -2.55
N LEU A 79 -4.17 -6.36 -1.65
CA LEU A 79 -2.80 -6.76 -1.94
C LEU A 79 -2.51 -8.18 -1.46
N ALA A 80 -1.73 -8.95 -2.22
CA ALA A 80 -1.36 -10.32 -1.87
C ALA A 80 0.06 -10.63 -2.35
N PHE A 81 0.87 -11.25 -1.49
CA PHE A 81 2.17 -11.78 -1.87
C PHE A 81 2.09 -13.20 -2.45
N ASP A 82 3.02 -13.53 -3.34
CA ASP A 82 3.28 -14.89 -3.78
C ASP A 82 4.57 -15.48 -3.18
N ASP A 83 4.85 -16.74 -3.49
CA ASP A 83 6.04 -17.45 -2.98
C ASP A 83 7.37 -16.88 -3.51
N GLU A 84 7.34 -16.04 -4.55
CA GLU A 84 8.50 -15.32 -5.10
C GLU A 84 8.67 -13.92 -4.47
N ASP A 85 7.88 -13.58 -3.45
CA ASP A 85 7.84 -12.29 -2.76
C ASP A 85 7.46 -11.12 -3.71
N ARG A 86 6.64 -11.41 -4.72
CA ARG A 86 5.99 -10.40 -5.56
C ARG A 86 4.65 -10.03 -4.95
N VAL A 87 4.32 -8.74 -4.99
CA VAL A 87 3.04 -8.22 -4.50
C VAL A 87 2.12 -7.92 -5.67
N TYR A 88 0.95 -8.55 -5.64
CA TYR A 88 -0.16 -8.33 -6.57
C TYR A 88 -1.12 -7.34 -5.94
N ILE A 89 -1.48 -6.29 -6.66
CA ILE A 89 -2.35 -5.23 -6.14
C ILE A 89 -3.46 -4.96 -7.15
N THR A 90 -4.71 -5.01 -6.67
CA THR A 90 -5.89 -4.81 -7.50
C THR A 90 -6.37 -3.36 -7.46
N ASP A 91 -6.81 -2.84 -8.61
CA ASP A 91 -7.47 -1.55 -8.71
C ASP A 91 -8.93 -1.71 -9.15
N GLU A 92 -9.87 -1.30 -8.30
CA GLU A 92 -11.31 -1.40 -8.54
C GLU A 92 -11.78 -0.50 -9.68
N TYR A 93 -11.15 0.68 -9.86
CA TYR A 93 -11.57 1.63 -10.89
C TYR A 93 -11.00 1.26 -12.26
N LEU A 94 -9.73 0.83 -12.28
CA LEU A 94 -9.02 0.48 -13.51
C LEU A 94 -9.30 -0.95 -13.98
N ASN A 95 -9.92 -1.79 -13.13
CA ASN A 95 -10.22 -3.20 -13.41
C ASN A 95 -8.95 -3.98 -13.79
N GLU A 96 -7.85 -3.72 -13.09
CA GLU A 96 -6.55 -4.31 -13.38
C GLU A 96 -5.86 -4.84 -12.13
N VAL A 97 -4.84 -5.67 -12.36
CA VAL A 97 -3.92 -6.16 -11.34
C VAL A 97 -2.52 -5.73 -11.74
N LYS A 98 -1.83 -5.04 -10.85
CA LYS A 98 -0.42 -4.66 -11.03
C LYS A 98 0.46 -5.50 -10.12
N VAL A 99 1.65 -5.83 -10.62
CA VAL A 99 2.60 -6.70 -9.92
C VAL A 99 3.90 -5.96 -9.70
N PHE A 100 4.33 -5.89 -8.44
CA PHE A 100 5.58 -5.26 -8.04
C PHE A 100 6.47 -6.29 -7.34
N ASP A 101 7.78 -6.04 -7.33
CA ASP A 101 8.67 -6.74 -6.41
C ASP A 101 8.47 -6.22 -4.97
N ASN A 102 9.08 -6.91 -4.01
CA ASN A 102 9.10 -6.49 -2.61
C ASN A 102 9.86 -5.17 -2.35
N ARG A 103 10.33 -4.45 -3.38
CA ARG A 103 10.92 -3.11 -3.28
C ARG A 103 10.04 -2.06 -3.97
N GLY A 104 8.83 -2.43 -4.38
CA GLY A 104 7.88 -1.54 -5.04
C GLY A 104 8.25 -1.21 -6.50
N LYS A 105 9.14 -2.00 -7.13
CA LYS A 105 9.47 -1.85 -8.54
C LYS A 105 8.56 -2.73 -9.39
N ASN A 106 7.96 -2.15 -10.42
CA ASN A 106 7.05 -2.85 -11.32
C ASN A 106 7.81 -3.76 -12.31
N PHE A 107 7.20 -4.91 -12.65
CA PHE A 107 7.70 -5.87 -13.62
C PHE A 107 7.16 -5.70 -15.06
N LEU A 108 6.05 -4.97 -15.26
CA LEU A 108 5.35 -4.82 -16.55
C LEU A 108 4.75 -3.45 -16.76
#